data_AF-A0AAW0DVP7-F1
#
_entry.id   AF-A0AAW0DVP7-F1
#
_cell.length_a   1.000
_cell.length_b   1.000
_cell.length_c   1.000
_cell.angle_alpha   90.00
_cell.angle_beta   90.00
_cell.angle_gamma   90.00
#
_symmetry.space_group_name_H-M   'P 1'
#
loop_
_entity.id
_entity.type
_entity.pdbx_description
1 polymer ?
#
loop_
_entity_poly.entity_id
_entity_poly.type
_entity_poly.pdbx_seq_one_letter_code
_entity_poly.pdbx_strand_id
1 'polypeptide(L)'
;MLPSRLVSAALLLAGSALGNGLNAPSEEVINRDVHVFKITTEMDSPHQVVNEAVNSTANGQCPGYSLHSLSQNKNGLTAKLNLAGPACNVFGTDVANLTIQVTYETETRLHVNIFDTANSQFTVPESVFARPKASGSTNAKNSDLVFNYDANPFAFWITRRSAPHSTPLFDTRISSLPPTPIAPVIPSDNSTALDGFPLIFENQYLQLASALPLGANIYGLGEVVASSGIRRDIGTDGGVGTIQNDWARDIADPVNENIYGVHPIYMEHRFNSTTSTSQSHGVFLLNPAGADIMLLTPPGSNVSLIEYRLIGGTLDFYFLAGPTPQSVIEQYSAIVGTPTWQPYWGFGFHLCRWGYPNLATVKDVVARMRAADIPLETMWNDIDLYHAFRDFTADPVSFAPDEMREWIWITRSLLAVVASLNKILCFPKKEISKYEGAASPQSHPRQSRSRDAHPPTIYLFGALPQREYFYLLFTY
;
A
#
# COMPACT_ATOMS: atom_id res chain seq x y z
N MET A 1 -18.15 -38.31 -48.23
CA MET A 1 -17.29 -39.30 -47.58
C MET A 1 -16.68 -38.65 -46.34
N LEU A 2 -16.99 -39.22 -45.17
CA LEU A 2 -16.35 -39.01 -43.85
C LEU A 2 -14.88 -39.51 -43.86
N PRO A 3 -14.03 -39.38 -42.80
CA PRO A 3 -14.36 -39.31 -41.35
C PRO A 3 -13.56 -38.24 -40.54
N SER A 4 -14.02 -37.55 -39.48
CA SER A 4 -14.49 -37.89 -38.10
C SER A 4 -13.58 -37.19 -37.06
N ARG A 5 -14.07 -36.13 -36.39
CA ARG A 5 -14.43 -36.01 -34.95
C ARG A 5 -13.27 -35.97 -33.93
N LEU A 6 -13.14 -34.83 -33.24
CA LEU A 6 -13.38 -34.71 -31.79
C LEU A 6 -13.44 -33.23 -31.36
N VAL A 7 -14.60 -32.85 -30.84
CA VAL A 7 -14.91 -31.62 -30.12
C VAL A 7 -14.95 -31.99 -28.64
N SER A 8 -14.27 -31.25 -27.77
CA SER A 8 -14.52 -31.30 -26.32
C SER A 8 -14.82 -29.90 -25.81
N ALA A 9 -16.03 -29.76 -25.28
CA ALA A 9 -16.56 -28.63 -24.57
C ALA A 9 -15.96 -28.55 -23.16
N ALA A 10 -15.55 -27.35 -22.73
CA ALA A 10 -15.26 -27.07 -21.34
C ALA A 10 -16.58 -26.77 -20.61
N LEU A 11 -16.94 -27.63 -19.65
CA LEU A 11 -18.10 -27.46 -18.80
C LEU A 11 -17.69 -26.66 -17.56
N LEU A 12 -18.23 -25.44 -17.44
CA LEU A 12 -18.35 -24.74 -16.16
C LEU A 12 -19.31 -25.52 -15.25
N LEU A 13 -18.87 -25.85 -14.04
CA LEU A 13 -19.76 -26.06 -12.91
C LEU A 13 -19.16 -25.36 -11.68
N ALA A 14 -19.70 -24.18 -11.40
CA ALA A 14 -19.78 -23.64 -10.07
C ALA A 14 -20.86 -24.42 -9.30
N GLY A 15 -20.57 -24.82 -8.08
CA GLY A 15 -21.50 -25.49 -7.18
C GLY A 15 -21.29 -25.01 -5.76
N SER A 16 -22.09 -24.02 -5.37
CA SER A 16 -22.41 -23.71 -3.98
C SER A 16 -23.27 -24.83 -3.36
N ALA A 17 -23.25 -24.87 -2.02
CA ALA A 17 -24.08 -25.65 -1.10
C ALA A 17 -23.62 -27.08 -0.75
N LEU A 18 -23.29 -27.26 0.55
CA LEU A 18 -23.68 -28.31 1.50
C LEU A 18 -22.82 -28.05 2.77
N GLY A 19 -23.33 -27.66 3.94
CA GLY A 19 -24.64 -27.90 4.51
C GLY A 19 -24.66 -29.25 5.23
N ASN A 20 -24.20 -29.25 6.49
CA ASN A 20 -24.38 -30.26 7.55
C ASN A 20 -23.83 -31.69 7.36
N GLY A 21 -23.04 -32.12 8.35
CA GLY A 21 -23.00 -33.52 8.77
C GLY A 21 -21.62 -34.15 8.91
N LEU A 22 -20.81 -33.71 9.87
CA LEU A 22 -19.78 -34.58 10.47
C LEU A 22 -19.85 -34.44 11.99
N ASN A 23 -20.24 -35.53 12.64
CA ASN A 23 -20.36 -35.68 14.09
C ASN A 23 -19.01 -35.47 14.76
N ALA A 24 -18.95 -34.54 15.72
CA ALA A 24 -17.87 -34.45 16.69
C ALA A 24 -17.93 -35.66 17.65
N PRO A 25 -16.81 -36.30 18.00
CA PRO A 25 -16.80 -37.26 19.09
C PRO A 25 -16.92 -36.53 20.43
N SER A 26 -17.65 -37.16 21.34
CA SER A 26 -18.05 -36.73 22.68
C SER A 26 -16.92 -36.17 23.53
N GLU A 27 -17.15 -34.99 24.12
CA GLU A 27 -16.33 -34.40 25.18
C GLU A 27 -16.40 -35.25 26.46
N GLU A 28 -15.26 -35.81 26.86
CA GLU A 28 -15.02 -36.29 28.22
C GLU A 28 -14.52 -35.10 29.06
N VAL A 29 -15.36 -34.65 29.99
CA VAL A 29 -15.10 -33.50 30.87
C VAL A 29 -13.99 -33.87 31.86
N ILE A 30 -12.76 -33.45 31.58
CA ILE A 30 -11.68 -33.40 32.58
C ILE A 30 -11.71 -32.01 33.21
N ASN A 31 -12.32 -31.93 34.39
CA ASN A 31 -12.36 -30.73 35.22
C ASN A 31 -10.93 -30.42 35.71
N ARG A 32 -10.31 -29.35 35.17
CA ARG A 32 -9.11 -28.74 35.75
C ARG A 32 -9.37 -27.26 35.94
N ASP A 33 -9.21 -26.80 37.18
CA ASP A 33 -9.39 -25.43 37.61
C ASP A 33 -8.63 -24.44 36.71
N VAL A 34 -9.38 -23.73 35.87
CA VAL A 34 -8.86 -22.56 35.14
C VAL A 34 -9.03 -21.35 36.06
N HIS A 35 -7.93 -20.88 36.64
CA HIS A 35 -7.90 -19.57 37.25
C HIS A 35 -8.05 -18.50 36.16
N VAL A 36 -9.28 -17.97 36.02
CA VAL A 36 -9.58 -16.81 35.18
C VAL A 36 -8.96 -15.58 35.84
N PHE A 37 -7.82 -15.12 35.33
CA PHE A 37 -7.29 -13.82 35.68
C PHE A 37 -8.13 -12.74 34.99
N LYS A 38 -8.98 -12.07 35.78
CA LYS A 38 -9.71 -10.88 35.36
C LYS A 38 -8.70 -9.72 35.31
N ILE A 39 -8.19 -9.39 34.13
CA ILE A 39 -7.42 -8.16 33.93
C ILE A 39 -8.42 -7.01 33.82
N THR A 40 -8.66 -6.32 34.94
CA THR A 40 -9.28 -5.00 34.92
C THR A 40 -8.22 -4.00 34.45
N THR A 41 -8.32 -3.53 33.22
CA THR A 41 -7.61 -2.32 32.79
C THR A 41 -8.30 -1.13 33.43
N GLU A 42 -7.72 -0.58 34.50
CA GLU A 42 -7.96 0.83 34.82
C GLU A 42 -7.40 1.64 33.64
N MET A 43 -8.30 2.26 32.88
CA MET A 43 -7.94 3.23 31.85
C MET A 43 -7.37 4.44 32.58
N ASP A 44 -6.05 4.63 32.49
CA ASP A 44 -5.46 5.94 32.71
C ASP A 44 -6.15 6.94 31.77
N SER A 45 -6.49 8.10 32.35
CA SER A 45 -7.26 9.21 31.78
C SER A 45 -7.13 9.35 30.26
N PRO A 46 -8.25 9.52 29.53
CA PRO A 46 -8.20 9.69 28.09
C PRO A 46 -7.33 10.91 27.76
N HIS A 47 -6.27 10.72 26.96
CA HIS A 47 -5.86 11.78 26.06
C HIS A 47 -7.13 12.27 25.38
N GLN A 48 -7.41 13.57 25.44
CA GLN A 48 -8.59 14.15 24.80
C GLN A 48 -8.53 13.82 23.31
N VAL A 49 -9.13 12.70 22.92
CA VAL A 49 -9.73 12.56 21.61
C VAL A 49 -10.80 13.63 21.62
N VAL A 50 -10.53 14.71 20.90
CA VAL A 50 -11.52 15.75 20.65
C VAL A 50 -12.61 15.05 19.85
N ASN A 51 -13.59 14.48 20.55
CA ASN A 51 -14.87 14.06 19.99
C ASN A 51 -15.69 15.32 19.68
N GLU A 52 -15.14 16.21 18.85
CA GLU A 52 -15.97 17.18 18.16
C GLU A 52 -16.64 16.41 17.03
N ALA A 53 -17.97 16.40 17.03
CA ALA A 53 -18.74 15.83 15.96
C ALA A 53 -18.29 16.47 14.65
N VAL A 54 -17.53 15.72 13.85
CA VAL A 54 -17.01 16.14 12.56
C VAL A 54 -18.20 16.51 11.69
N ASN A 55 -18.45 17.80 11.53
CA ASN A 55 -19.47 18.29 10.63
C ASN A 55 -18.87 18.24 9.22
N SER A 56 -18.93 17.07 8.57
CA SER A 56 -18.29 16.81 7.27
C SER A 56 -18.67 17.83 6.19
N THR A 57 -19.82 18.49 6.33
CA THR A 57 -20.31 19.59 5.48
C THR A 57 -19.50 20.90 5.57
N ALA A 58 -18.51 21.00 6.47
CA ALA A 58 -17.73 22.22 6.71
C ALA A 58 -16.40 22.29 5.92
N ASN A 59 -15.99 21.23 5.23
CA ASN A 59 -14.72 21.17 4.49
C ASN A 59 -14.63 22.27 3.40
N GLY A 60 -15.73 22.53 2.68
CA GLY A 60 -15.79 23.61 1.70
C GLY A 60 -15.60 25.03 2.27
N GLN A 61 -15.53 25.17 3.59
CA GLN A 61 -15.30 26.45 4.28
C GLN A 61 -13.83 26.64 4.71
N CYS A 62 -12.97 25.64 4.54
CA CYS A 62 -11.56 25.76 4.88
C CYS A 62 -10.88 26.80 3.96
N PRO A 63 -10.06 27.72 4.52
CA PRO A 63 -9.56 28.87 3.77
C PRO A 63 -8.52 28.51 2.71
N GLY A 64 -7.95 27.30 2.78
CA GLY A 64 -6.77 26.94 2.01
C GLY A 64 -5.55 27.76 2.44
N TYR A 65 -4.58 27.89 1.53
CA TYR A 65 -3.30 28.53 1.81
C TYR A 65 -2.98 29.62 0.79
N SER A 66 -2.11 30.55 1.15
CA SER A 66 -1.55 31.56 0.26
C SER A 66 -0.03 31.53 0.32
N LEU A 67 0.61 31.83 -0.81
CA LEU A 67 2.05 31.96 -0.91
C LEU A 67 2.54 33.19 -0.16
N HIS A 68 3.38 32.98 0.86
CA HIS A 68 4.01 34.05 1.63
C HIS A 68 5.39 34.42 1.07
N SER A 69 6.21 33.43 0.74
CA SER A 69 7.51 33.67 0.12
C SER A 69 7.97 32.50 -0.73
N LEU A 70 8.84 32.78 -1.69
CA LEU A 70 9.41 31.78 -2.59
C LEU A 70 10.88 32.06 -2.83
N SER A 71 11.71 31.03 -2.72
CA SER A 71 13.13 31.05 -3.07
C SER A 71 13.43 29.97 -4.09
N GLN A 72 14.21 30.31 -5.11
CA GLN A 72 14.69 29.33 -6.08
C GLN A 72 16.07 28.84 -5.67
N ASN A 73 16.32 27.55 -5.91
CA ASN A 73 17.64 26.96 -5.78
C ASN A 73 18.08 26.41 -7.15
N LYS A 74 19.30 25.88 -7.24
CA LYS A 74 19.87 25.40 -8.51
C LYS A 74 18.97 24.38 -9.23
N ASN A 75 18.27 23.54 -8.47
CA ASN A 75 17.55 22.38 -8.96
C ASN A 75 16.05 22.46 -8.68
N GLY A 76 15.49 23.63 -8.37
CA GLY A 76 14.13 23.68 -7.85
C GLY A 76 13.77 24.97 -7.12
N LEU A 77 12.77 24.88 -6.26
CA LEU A 77 12.30 25.99 -5.44
C LEU A 77 11.80 25.53 -4.07
N THR A 78 11.74 26.48 -3.15
CA THR A 78 11.11 26.33 -1.84
C THR A 78 10.12 27.46 -1.66
N ALA A 79 8.87 27.12 -1.43
CA ALA A 79 7.80 28.06 -1.14
C ALA A 79 7.33 27.92 0.31
N LYS A 80 7.06 29.05 0.96
CA LYS A 80 6.45 29.12 2.29
C LYS A 80 5.01 29.55 2.13
N LEU A 81 4.10 28.78 2.68
CA LEU A 81 2.67 29.07 2.66
C LEU A 81 2.16 29.40 4.05
N ASN A 82 1.20 30.31 4.10
CA ASN A 82 0.44 30.66 5.28
C ASN A 82 -1.03 30.31 5.05
N LEU A 83 -1.72 29.89 6.11
CA LEU A 83 -3.16 29.69 6.07
C LEU A 83 -3.85 30.99 5.61
N ALA A 84 -4.72 30.90 4.60
CA ALA A 84 -5.26 32.07 3.90
C ALA A 84 -6.41 32.78 4.65
N GLY A 85 -6.76 32.31 5.84
CA GLY A 85 -7.86 32.81 6.66
C GLY A 85 -7.88 32.13 8.03
N PRO A 86 -8.99 32.29 8.80
CA PRO A 86 -9.17 31.59 10.06
C PRO A 86 -9.11 30.07 9.89
N ALA A 87 -8.46 29.38 10.83
CA ALA A 87 -8.45 27.93 10.89
C ALA A 87 -9.89 27.38 10.94
N CYS A 88 -10.16 26.40 10.07
CA CYS A 88 -11.43 25.70 10.03
C CYS A 88 -11.49 24.59 11.07
N ASN A 89 -10.37 23.93 11.36
CA ASN A 89 -10.21 22.86 12.35
C ASN A 89 -11.31 21.78 12.24
N VAL A 90 -11.58 21.31 11.03
CA VAL A 90 -12.76 20.46 10.77
C VAL A 90 -12.51 19.01 11.18
N PHE A 91 -11.29 18.51 10.96
CA PHE A 91 -10.90 17.12 11.20
C PHE A 91 -9.71 17.00 12.16
N GLY A 92 -9.33 18.11 12.79
CA GLY A 92 -8.07 18.27 13.52
C GLY A 92 -7.73 19.74 13.73
N THR A 93 -6.46 20.02 13.98
CA THR A 93 -5.94 21.40 14.10
C THR A 93 -5.18 21.80 12.85
N ASP A 94 -5.58 22.90 12.21
CA ASP A 94 -4.90 23.46 11.04
C ASP A 94 -3.44 23.79 11.32
N VAL A 95 -2.57 23.39 10.39
CA VAL A 95 -1.16 23.78 10.41
C VAL A 95 -1.02 25.14 9.74
N ALA A 96 -0.72 26.18 10.53
CA ALA A 96 -0.69 27.55 10.04
C ALA A 96 0.38 27.84 8.97
N ASN A 97 1.52 27.13 8.99
CA ASN A 97 2.68 27.41 8.14
C ASN A 97 3.17 26.13 7.43
N LEU A 98 3.06 26.09 6.11
CA LEU A 98 3.56 24.97 5.30
C LEU A 98 4.82 25.37 4.52
N THR A 99 5.63 24.36 4.23
CA THR A 99 6.73 24.46 3.28
C THR A 99 6.46 23.54 2.11
N ILE A 100 6.61 24.07 0.90
CA ILE A 100 6.64 23.28 -0.33
C ILE A 100 8.08 23.24 -0.80
N GLN A 101 8.61 22.03 -0.98
CA GLN A 101 9.89 21.79 -1.61
C GLN A 101 9.66 21.14 -2.97
N VAL A 102 10.09 21.83 -4.02
CA VAL A 102 10.04 21.33 -5.40
C VAL A 102 11.47 21.08 -5.85
N THR A 103 11.75 19.85 -6.26
CA THR A 103 13.08 19.42 -6.71
C THR A 103 12.97 18.75 -8.07
N TYR A 104 13.61 19.33 -9.08
CA TYR A 104 13.83 18.70 -10.38
C TYR A 104 14.95 17.67 -10.23
N GLU A 105 14.58 16.43 -9.93
CA GLU A 105 15.56 15.39 -9.60
C GLU A 105 16.27 14.86 -10.84
N THR A 106 15.54 14.58 -11.90
CA THR A 106 16.09 14.19 -13.21
C THR A 106 15.31 14.88 -14.30
N GLU A 107 15.75 14.78 -15.56
CA GLU A 107 15.00 15.36 -16.68
C GLU A 107 13.54 14.89 -16.69
N THR A 108 13.31 13.62 -16.35
CA THR A 108 11.99 12.97 -16.39
C THR A 108 11.29 12.85 -15.04
N ARG A 109 11.89 13.32 -13.93
CA ARG A 109 11.31 13.18 -12.58
C ARG A 109 11.32 14.49 -11.80
N LEU A 110 10.14 14.88 -11.34
CA LEU A 110 9.91 16.05 -10.50
C LEU A 110 9.38 15.59 -9.14
N HIS A 111 10.00 16.07 -8.07
CA HIS A 111 9.61 15.79 -6.70
C HIS A 111 8.99 17.04 -6.07
N VAL A 112 7.80 16.91 -5.48
CA VAL A 112 7.05 17.99 -4.83
C VAL A 112 6.59 17.49 -3.46
N ASN A 113 7.17 18.04 -2.39
CA ASN A 113 6.78 17.70 -1.03
C ASN A 113 6.16 18.91 -0.34
N ILE A 114 4.94 18.75 0.19
CA ILE A 114 4.27 19.74 1.05
C ILE A 114 4.21 19.19 2.47
N PHE A 115 4.79 19.94 3.41
CA PHE A 115 4.93 19.53 4.80
C PHE A 115 4.81 20.73 5.74
N ASP A 116 4.59 20.46 7.03
CA ASP A 116 4.54 21.50 8.04
C ASP A 116 5.92 22.13 8.24
N THR A 117 6.01 23.45 8.32
CA THR A 117 7.31 24.14 8.41
C THR A 117 8.09 23.78 9.67
N ALA A 118 7.40 23.31 10.71
CA ALA A 118 8.01 22.86 11.95
C ALA A 118 8.62 21.45 11.84
N ASN A 119 8.34 20.69 10.77
CA ASN A 119 8.73 19.29 10.57
C ASN A 119 8.28 18.38 11.72
N SER A 120 7.05 18.57 12.17
CA SER A 120 6.40 17.79 13.23
C SER A 120 5.65 16.58 12.71
N GLN A 121 5.23 16.60 11.43
CA GLN A 121 4.56 15.46 10.81
C GLN A 121 5.53 14.28 10.63
N PHE A 122 4.97 13.07 10.72
CA PHE A 122 5.73 11.86 10.45
C PHE A 122 6.18 11.83 8.98
N THR A 123 7.46 11.51 8.76
CA THR A 123 8.01 11.25 7.42
C THR A 123 8.76 9.93 7.44
N VAL A 124 8.73 9.20 6.32
CA VAL A 124 9.46 7.92 6.22
C VAL A 124 10.96 8.20 6.35
N PRO A 125 11.67 7.62 7.33
CA PRO A 125 13.09 7.87 7.52
C PRO A 125 13.93 7.40 6.31
N GLU A 126 15.01 8.12 5.98
CA GLU A 126 15.96 7.73 4.93
C GLU A 126 16.57 6.33 5.13
N SER A 127 16.62 5.85 6.38
CA SER A 127 17.10 4.49 6.70
C SER A 127 16.13 3.39 6.29
N VAL A 128 14.85 3.72 6.12
CA VAL A 128 13.79 2.79 5.69
C VAL A 128 13.55 2.95 4.19
N PHE A 129 13.51 4.19 3.72
CA PHE A 129 13.31 4.53 2.32
C PHE A 129 14.35 5.55 1.88
N ALA A 130 15.40 5.08 1.22
CA ALA A 130 16.44 5.95 0.69
C ALA A 130 15.88 6.77 -0.48
N ARG A 131 15.81 8.08 -0.32
CA ARG A 131 15.26 8.95 -1.37
C ARG A 131 16.28 9.14 -2.50
N PRO A 132 15.82 9.22 -3.75
CA PRO A 132 16.70 9.58 -4.85
C PRO A 132 17.29 10.97 -4.64
N LYS A 133 18.53 11.15 -5.10
CA LYS A 133 19.17 12.46 -5.08
C LYS A 133 18.98 13.16 -6.41
N ALA A 134 18.77 14.47 -6.38
CA ALA A 134 18.71 15.28 -7.59
C ALA A 134 20.04 15.22 -8.34
N SER A 135 19.97 15.08 -9.65
CA SER A 135 21.10 15.17 -10.55
C SER A 135 21.66 16.60 -10.47
N GLY A 136 22.99 16.76 -10.45
CA GLY A 136 23.60 18.09 -10.38
C GLY A 136 23.36 18.97 -11.62
N SER A 137 22.77 18.43 -12.69
CA SER A 137 22.56 19.08 -13.99
C SER A 137 21.10 19.44 -14.28
N THR A 138 20.12 18.79 -13.64
CA THR A 138 18.69 19.03 -13.89
C THR A 138 18.18 20.24 -13.11
N ASN A 139 17.37 21.07 -13.77
CA ASN A 139 16.69 22.23 -13.22
C ASN A 139 15.41 22.56 -14.04
N ALA A 140 14.74 23.65 -13.68
CA ALA A 140 13.51 24.09 -14.33
C ALA A 140 13.61 24.39 -15.83
N LYS A 141 14.82 24.51 -16.41
CA LYS A 141 15.02 24.80 -17.85
C LYS A 141 15.14 23.54 -18.71
N ASN A 142 15.63 22.43 -18.16
CA ASN A 142 15.91 21.20 -18.91
C ASN A 142 15.07 19.98 -18.46
N SER A 143 14.23 20.09 -17.43
CA SER A 143 13.27 19.02 -17.11
C SER A 143 12.13 18.96 -18.12
N ASP A 144 11.67 17.75 -18.46
CA ASP A 144 10.47 17.50 -19.27
C ASP A 144 9.18 17.94 -18.57
N LEU A 145 9.23 18.11 -17.25
CA LEU A 145 8.13 18.57 -16.42
C LEU A 145 8.34 20.03 -16.03
N VAL A 146 7.23 20.75 -15.88
CA VAL A 146 7.23 22.15 -15.46
C VAL A 146 6.30 22.28 -14.26
N PHE A 147 6.84 22.77 -13.14
CA PHE A 147 6.06 23.16 -11.97
C PHE A 147 5.54 24.59 -12.17
N ASN A 148 4.22 24.77 -12.09
CA ASN A 148 3.56 26.06 -12.18
C ASN A 148 2.72 26.28 -10.92
N TYR A 149 2.45 27.53 -10.56
CA TYR A 149 1.68 27.86 -9.37
C TYR A 149 0.96 29.20 -9.47
N ASP A 150 -0.10 29.34 -8.69
CA ASP A 150 -0.76 30.59 -8.34
C ASP A 150 -0.49 30.91 -6.87
N ALA A 151 -0.42 32.20 -6.52
CA ALA A 151 -0.02 32.64 -5.19
C ALA A 151 -1.19 32.75 -4.20
N ASN A 152 -2.39 33.12 -4.66
CA ASN A 152 -3.53 33.36 -3.80
C ASN A 152 -4.90 33.18 -4.51
N PRO A 153 -5.72 32.19 -4.10
CA PRO A 153 -5.34 31.06 -3.25
C PRO A 153 -4.17 30.29 -3.88
N PHE A 154 -3.36 29.64 -3.05
CA PHE A 154 -2.27 28.83 -3.53
C PHE A 154 -2.81 27.60 -4.26
N ALA A 155 -2.33 27.40 -5.48
CA ALA A 155 -2.55 26.21 -6.27
C ALA A 155 -1.29 25.93 -7.09
N PHE A 156 -1.05 24.68 -7.45
CA PHE A 156 0.00 24.28 -8.37
C PHE A 156 -0.49 23.29 -9.43
N TRP A 157 0.21 23.26 -10.56
CA TRP A 157 -0.04 22.28 -11.61
C TRP A 157 1.24 21.91 -12.36
N ILE A 158 1.27 20.67 -12.84
CA ILE A 158 2.41 20.10 -13.54
C ILE A 158 2.07 19.95 -15.02
N THR A 159 2.89 20.50 -15.90
CA THR A 159 2.73 20.37 -17.36
C THR A 159 3.93 19.70 -18.01
N ARG A 160 3.72 19.18 -19.21
CA ARG A 160 4.81 18.72 -20.09
C ARG A 160 5.42 19.91 -20.81
N ARG A 161 6.75 20.05 -20.76
CA ARG A 161 7.47 21.09 -21.52
C ARG A 161 7.26 20.96 -23.02
N SER A 162 7.19 19.74 -23.54
CA SER A 162 6.99 19.48 -24.97
C SER A 162 5.58 19.83 -25.47
N ALA A 163 4.63 20.06 -24.57
CA ALA A 163 3.24 20.37 -24.91
C ALA A 163 2.63 21.36 -23.89
N PRO A 164 3.12 22.63 -23.85
CA PRO A 164 2.77 23.59 -22.80
C PRO A 164 1.30 24.03 -22.80
N HIS A 165 0.58 23.81 -23.92
CA HIS A 165 -0.85 24.11 -24.06
C HIS A 165 -1.75 22.89 -23.90
N SER A 166 -1.19 21.71 -23.61
CA SER A 166 -1.98 20.52 -23.30
C SER A 166 -2.55 20.58 -21.87
N THR A 167 -3.60 19.80 -21.61
CA THR A 167 -4.15 19.64 -20.26
C THR A 167 -3.03 19.27 -19.28
N PRO A 168 -2.92 19.91 -18.11
CA PRO A 168 -1.90 19.57 -17.12
C PRO A 168 -1.97 18.09 -16.72
N LEU A 169 -0.83 17.55 -16.31
CA LEU A 169 -0.70 16.18 -15.80
C LEU A 169 -1.31 16.04 -14.39
N PHE A 170 -1.19 17.12 -13.61
CA PHE A 170 -1.74 17.25 -12.26
C PHE A 170 -2.12 18.73 -12.07
N ASP A 171 -3.34 19.04 -11.65
CA ASP A 171 -3.88 20.41 -11.59
C ASP A 171 -4.76 20.63 -10.36
N THR A 172 -4.23 21.35 -9.38
CA THR A 172 -4.91 21.61 -8.09
C THR A 172 -5.75 22.89 -8.09
N ARG A 173 -5.85 23.59 -9.23
CA ARG A 173 -6.65 24.81 -9.32
C ARG A 173 -8.13 24.48 -9.15
N ILE A 174 -8.79 25.13 -8.20
CA ILE A 174 -10.22 24.97 -7.94
C ILE A 174 -11.04 25.25 -9.21
N SER A 175 -10.63 26.24 -10.03
CA SER A 175 -11.30 26.56 -11.30
C SER A 175 -11.20 25.46 -12.37
N SER A 176 -10.27 24.51 -12.22
CA SER A 176 -10.12 23.36 -13.11
C SER A 176 -10.89 22.14 -12.63
N LEU A 177 -11.34 22.12 -11.38
CA LEU A 177 -12.08 21.01 -10.78
C LEU A 177 -13.58 21.15 -11.02
N PRO A 178 -14.36 20.06 -10.94
CA PRO A 178 -15.81 20.13 -11.04
C PRO A 178 -16.42 21.03 -9.94
N PRO A 179 -17.61 21.62 -10.17
CA PRO A 179 -18.28 22.41 -9.14
C PRO A 179 -18.71 21.53 -7.95
N THR A 180 -18.55 22.05 -6.73
CA THR A 180 -19.02 21.45 -5.49
C THR A 180 -20.29 22.15 -4.98
N PRO A 181 -21.11 21.52 -4.10
CA PRO A 181 -20.95 20.18 -3.52
C PRO A 181 -21.25 19.06 -4.52
N ILE A 182 -20.50 17.95 -4.42
CA ILE A 182 -20.75 16.70 -5.14
C ILE A 182 -21.28 15.68 -4.15
N ALA A 183 -22.34 14.98 -4.55
CA ALA A 183 -22.98 13.96 -3.74
C ALA A 183 -22.01 12.85 -3.33
N PRO A 184 -22.26 12.18 -2.18
CA PRO A 184 -21.44 11.06 -1.73
C PRO A 184 -21.28 9.97 -2.78
N VAL A 185 -20.06 9.45 -2.93
CA VAL A 185 -19.77 8.29 -3.79
C VAL A 185 -20.49 7.04 -3.28
N ILE A 186 -20.51 6.86 -1.95
CA ILE A 186 -21.31 5.84 -1.28
C ILE A 186 -22.58 6.53 -0.75
N PRO A 187 -23.78 6.25 -1.32
CA PRO A 187 -24.99 7.01 -0.98
C PRO A 187 -25.39 6.99 0.49
N SER A 188 -24.98 5.97 1.24
CA SER A 188 -25.25 5.83 2.69
C SER A 188 -24.18 6.45 3.59
N ASP A 189 -23.10 7.00 3.02
CA ASP A 189 -21.94 7.50 3.76
C ASP A 189 -21.54 8.90 3.29
N ASN A 190 -22.02 9.90 4.03
CA ASN A 190 -21.75 11.31 3.76
C ASN A 190 -20.27 11.70 3.89
N SER A 191 -19.41 10.88 4.51
CA SER A 191 -17.96 11.15 4.55
C SER A 191 -17.34 11.08 3.15
N THR A 192 -18.00 10.40 2.21
CA THR A 192 -17.58 10.29 0.81
C THR A 192 -18.10 11.41 -0.10
N ALA A 193 -18.75 12.44 0.46
CA ALA A 193 -19.11 13.67 -0.27
C ALA A 193 -17.89 14.53 -0.58
N LEU A 194 -18.01 15.42 -1.58
CA LEU A 194 -16.98 16.41 -1.91
C LEU A 194 -17.56 17.82 -1.84
N ASP A 195 -17.40 18.48 -0.71
CA ASP A 195 -17.97 19.81 -0.44
C ASP A 195 -17.06 20.97 -0.89
N GLY A 196 -15.78 20.69 -1.12
CA GLY A 196 -14.81 21.66 -1.62
C GLY A 196 -13.46 21.00 -1.88
N PHE A 197 -12.59 21.75 -2.56
CA PHE A 197 -11.24 21.30 -2.90
C PHE A 197 -10.12 22.25 -2.41
N PRO A 198 -10.23 22.95 -1.26
CA PRO A 198 -9.07 23.67 -0.74
C PRO A 198 -7.95 22.67 -0.38
N LEU A 199 -6.70 23.11 -0.47
CA LEU A 199 -5.61 22.40 0.21
C LEU A 199 -5.89 22.45 1.72
N ILE A 200 -6.11 21.29 2.33
CA ILE A 200 -6.24 21.16 3.79
C ILE A 200 -5.01 20.45 4.32
N PHE A 201 -4.44 21.00 5.39
CA PHE A 201 -3.30 20.40 6.07
C PHE A 201 -3.46 20.61 7.57
N GLU A 202 -4.10 19.65 8.21
CA GLU A 202 -4.31 19.57 9.66
C GLU A 202 -3.40 18.48 10.26
N ASN A 203 -3.33 18.43 11.58
CA ASN A 203 -2.52 17.44 12.28
C ASN A 203 -2.93 15.97 12.01
N GLN A 204 -4.20 15.71 11.71
CA GLN A 204 -4.77 14.38 11.49
C GLN A 204 -5.58 14.26 10.18
N TYR A 205 -5.50 15.26 9.30
CA TYR A 205 -6.21 15.25 8.02
C TYR A 205 -5.49 16.09 6.97
N LEU A 206 -5.21 15.49 5.82
CA LEU A 206 -4.61 16.15 4.67
C LEU A 206 -5.52 15.92 3.47
N GLN A 207 -5.72 16.97 2.67
CA GLN A 207 -6.52 16.87 1.44
C GLN A 207 -5.85 17.59 0.28
N LEU A 208 -5.84 16.93 -0.88
CA LEU A 208 -5.43 17.55 -2.12
C LEU A 208 -6.20 16.92 -3.29
N ALA A 209 -6.80 17.74 -4.13
CA ALA A 209 -7.47 17.28 -5.34
C ALA A 209 -6.70 17.72 -6.60
N SER A 210 -6.80 16.92 -7.66
CA SER A 210 -6.32 17.25 -8.99
C SER A 210 -7.40 16.98 -10.04
N ALA A 211 -7.58 17.93 -10.96
CA ALA A 211 -8.41 17.73 -12.13
C ALA A 211 -7.77 16.70 -13.08
N LEU A 212 -8.61 15.90 -13.72
CA LEU A 212 -8.26 14.89 -14.70
C LEU A 212 -9.09 15.11 -15.98
N PRO A 213 -8.56 14.72 -17.17
CA PRO A 213 -9.37 14.67 -18.38
C PRO A 213 -10.62 13.80 -18.17
N LEU A 214 -11.73 14.18 -18.80
CA LEU A 214 -12.97 13.40 -18.76
C LEU A 214 -12.70 11.94 -19.17
N GLY A 215 -13.03 11.01 -18.29
CA GLY A 215 -12.82 9.58 -18.55
C GLY A 215 -11.35 9.21 -18.63
N ALA A 216 -10.48 9.81 -17.81
CA ALA A 216 -9.05 9.50 -17.78
C ALA A 216 -8.77 7.98 -17.71
N ASN A 217 -7.67 7.54 -18.33
CA ASN A 217 -7.24 6.15 -18.29
C ASN A 217 -6.21 5.98 -17.17
N ILE A 218 -6.68 5.63 -15.97
CA ILE A 218 -5.87 5.45 -14.77
C ILE A 218 -5.65 3.96 -14.50
N TYR A 219 -4.41 3.60 -14.17
CA TYR A 219 -3.96 2.24 -13.84
C TYR A 219 -3.08 2.29 -12.59
N GLY A 220 -3.14 1.28 -11.72
CA GLY A 220 -2.42 1.27 -10.43
C GLY A 220 -3.38 1.42 -9.25
N LEU A 221 -2.92 2.07 -8.18
CA LEU A 221 -3.67 2.20 -6.91
C LEU A 221 -4.05 0.84 -6.34
N GLY A 222 -3.02 0.04 -6.02
CA GLY A 222 -3.19 -1.29 -5.42
C GLY A 222 -3.00 -1.25 -3.90
N GLU A 223 -3.26 -2.34 -3.19
CA GLU A 223 -3.71 -3.64 -3.68
C GLU A 223 -5.24 -3.76 -3.59
N VAL A 224 -5.87 -4.28 -4.65
CA VAL A 224 -7.34 -4.33 -4.76
C VAL A 224 -7.78 -5.34 -5.83
N VAL A 225 -8.88 -6.05 -5.56
CA VAL A 225 -9.61 -6.80 -6.60
C VAL A 225 -10.63 -5.85 -7.24
N ALA A 226 -10.23 -5.22 -8.35
CA ALA A 226 -11.05 -4.22 -9.03
C ALA A 226 -12.14 -4.85 -9.92
N SER A 227 -13.41 -4.52 -9.69
CA SER A 227 -14.50 -4.95 -10.60
C SER A 227 -14.40 -4.33 -12.00
N SER A 228 -13.71 -3.20 -12.12
CA SER A 228 -13.45 -2.49 -13.38
C SER A 228 -12.35 -3.12 -14.23
N GLY A 229 -11.68 -4.16 -13.73
CA GLY A 229 -10.47 -4.73 -14.34
C GLY A 229 -9.24 -3.84 -14.11
N ILE A 230 -8.30 -3.85 -15.07
CA ILE A 230 -6.99 -3.18 -14.91
C ILE A 230 -7.11 -1.66 -14.91
N ARG A 231 -8.03 -1.10 -15.72
CA ARG A 231 -8.33 0.33 -15.72
C ARG A 231 -9.25 0.63 -14.52
N ARG A 232 -8.88 1.60 -13.69
CA ARG A 232 -9.70 2.01 -12.54
C ARG A 232 -10.99 2.69 -13.01
N ASP A 233 -12.08 2.45 -12.29
CA ASP A 233 -13.36 3.12 -12.58
C ASP A 233 -13.26 4.58 -12.16
N ILE A 234 -13.49 5.49 -13.11
CA ILE A 234 -13.52 6.93 -12.88
C ILE A 234 -14.94 7.49 -12.93
N GLY A 235 -15.97 6.64 -12.93
CA GLY A 235 -17.38 7.04 -12.83
C GLY A 235 -18.02 7.54 -14.12
N THR A 236 -17.31 7.52 -15.25
CA THR A 236 -17.93 7.84 -16.56
C THR A 236 -18.90 6.73 -17.00
N ASP A 237 -19.90 7.07 -17.81
CA ASP A 237 -20.82 6.12 -18.45
C ASP A 237 -21.64 5.24 -17.49
N GLY A 238 -22.00 5.79 -16.32
CA GLY A 238 -22.80 5.10 -15.30
C GLY A 238 -21.98 4.32 -14.27
N GLY A 239 -20.64 4.44 -14.29
CA GLY A 239 -19.78 3.97 -13.21
C GLY A 239 -19.99 4.72 -11.91
N VAL A 240 -19.63 4.10 -10.79
CA VAL A 240 -19.72 4.72 -9.44
C VAL A 240 -18.43 5.43 -9.03
N GLY A 241 -17.35 5.24 -9.79
CA GLY A 241 -16.02 5.73 -9.44
C GLY A 241 -15.25 4.74 -8.57
N THR A 242 -14.09 5.17 -8.09
CA THR A 242 -13.22 4.38 -7.23
C THR A 242 -13.00 5.11 -5.92
N ILE A 243 -13.11 4.40 -4.81
CA ILE A 243 -12.46 4.76 -3.55
C ILE A 243 -11.39 3.71 -3.32
N GLN A 244 -10.12 4.11 -3.38
CA GLN A 244 -9.02 3.25 -3.00
C GLN A 244 -8.65 3.57 -1.56
N ASN A 245 -9.02 2.67 -0.64
CA ASN A 245 -8.57 2.75 0.74
C ASN A 245 -7.14 2.20 0.85
N ASP A 246 -6.22 3.03 1.30
CA ASP A 246 -4.82 2.68 1.51
C ASP A 246 -4.62 2.29 2.98
N TRP A 247 -4.99 1.05 3.29
CA TRP A 247 -4.80 0.45 4.61
C TRP A 247 -4.59 -1.05 4.49
N ALA A 248 -3.44 -1.55 4.92
CA ALA A 248 -3.13 -2.98 4.85
C ALA A 248 -4.11 -3.79 5.73
N ARG A 249 -4.81 -4.74 5.11
CA ARG A 249 -5.88 -5.52 5.72
C ARG A 249 -5.79 -6.98 5.28
N ASP A 250 -5.76 -7.87 6.26
CA ASP A 250 -5.92 -9.30 6.03
C ASP A 250 -7.41 -9.63 5.85
N ILE A 251 -7.82 -9.77 4.59
CA ILE A 251 -9.14 -10.22 4.21
C ILE A 251 -9.09 -10.93 2.85
N ALA A 252 -9.90 -11.99 2.70
CA ALA A 252 -9.98 -12.79 1.49
C ALA A 252 -10.72 -12.06 0.35
N ASP A 253 -9.94 -11.43 -0.53
CA ASP A 253 -10.30 -10.95 -1.88
C ASP A 253 -11.66 -10.23 -2.04
N PRO A 254 -12.05 -9.29 -1.15
CA PRO A 254 -13.22 -8.47 -1.36
C PRO A 254 -13.07 -7.61 -2.61
N VAL A 255 -14.17 -7.45 -3.36
CA VAL A 255 -14.18 -6.67 -4.60
C VAL A 255 -14.29 -5.18 -4.28
N ASN A 256 -13.40 -4.38 -4.86
CA ASN A 256 -13.30 -2.92 -4.67
C ASN A 256 -13.03 -2.49 -3.22
N GLU A 257 -12.44 -3.36 -2.41
CA GLU A 257 -11.98 -3.02 -1.06
C GLU A 257 -10.47 -3.21 -0.96
N ASN A 258 -9.87 -2.59 0.05
CA ASN A 258 -8.48 -2.74 0.40
C ASN A 258 -8.16 -4.14 0.96
N ILE A 259 -6.98 -4.62 0.58
CA ILE A 259 -6.43 -5.91 1.01
C ILE A 259 -5.00 -5.74 1.54
N TYR A 260 -4.06 -6.60 1.19
CA TYR A 260 -2.81 -6.78 1.91
C TYR A 260 -1.82 -5.62 1.74
N GLY A 261 -1.59 -5.18 0.50
CA GLY A 261 -0.63 -4.13 0.14
C GLY A 261 -1.24 -2.73 -0.04
N VAL A 262 -0.38 -1.71 0.08
CA VAL A 262 -0.71 -0.29 -0.15
C VAL A 262 0.28 0.27 -1.16
N HIS A 263 -0.23 0.72 -2.30
CA HIS A 263 0.54 1.16 -3.47
C HIS A 263 -0.06 2.44 -4.08
N PRO A 264 0.19 3.61 -3.45
CA PRO A 264 -0.30 4.93 -3.89
C PRO A 264 0.48 5.48 -5.11
N ILE A 265 0.62 4.66 -6.14
CA ILE A 265 1.17 4.99 -7.46
C ILE A 265 0.07 4.76 -8.49
N TYR A 266 -0.13 5.74 -9.37
CA TYR A 266 -0.91 5.53 -10.58
C TYR A 266 -0.13 5.93 -11.83
N MET A 267 -0.51 5.33 -12.95
CA MET A 267 -0.15 5.75 -14.29
C MET A 267 -1.39 6.23 -15.02
N GLU A 268 -1.30 7.39 -15.68
CA GLU A 268 -2.33 7.86 -16.60
C GLU A 268 -1.86 7.75 -18.04
N HIS A 269 -2.70 7.19 -18.90
CA HIS A 269 -2.48 7.12 -20.35
C HIS A 269 -3.40 8.10 -21.11
N ARG A 270 -2.80 9.00 -21.89
CA ARG A 270 -3.51 10.01 -22.69
C ARG A 270 -3.27 9.76 -24.17
N PHE A 271 -4.35 9.72 -24.94
CA PHE A 271 -4.30 9.80 -26.39
C PHE A 271 -4.70 11.21 -26.84
N ASN A 272 -3.83 11.88 -27.58
CA ASN A 272 -4.13 13.16 -28.20
C ASN A 272 -4.62 12.91 -29.62
N SER A 273 -5.92 13.13 -29.86
CA SER A 273 -6.53 12.93 -31.19
C SER A 273 -6.03 13.90 -32.26
N THR A 274 -5.65 15.12 -31.87
CA THR A 274 -5.12 16.13 -32.80
C THR A 274 -3.75 15.76 -33.33
N THR A 275 -2.86 15.25 -32.46
CA THR A 275 -1.51 14.85 -32.85
C THR A 275 -1.40 13.36 -33.19
N SER A 276 -2.45 12.57 -32.93
CA SER A 276 -2.44 11.10 -33.04
C SER A 276 -1.30 10.45 -32.26
N THR A 277 -0.96 11.01 -31.09
CA THR A 277 0.11 10.49 -30.23
C THR A 277 -0.44 10.09 -28.87
N SER A 278 0.12 9.00 -28.33
CA SER A 278 -0.13 8.57 -26.96
C SER A 278 1.04 8.92 -26.06
N GLN A 279 0.73 9.40 -24.85
CA GLN A 279 1.72 9.66 -23.81
C GLN A 279 1.20 9.20 -22.46
N SER A 280 2.11 8.68 -21.64
CA SER A 280 1.84 8.21 -20.29
C SER A 280 2.68 9.00 -19.29
N HIS A 281 2.17 9.18 -18.09
CA HIS A 281 2.92 9.71 -16.95
C HIS A 281 2.53 8.94 -15.69
N GLY A 282 3.32 9.07 -14.64
CA GLY A 282 3.02 8.48 -13.33
C GLY A 282 3.01 9.53 -12.23
N VAL A 283 2.23 9.26 -11.19
CA VAL A 283 2.19 10.05 -9.95
C VAL A 283 2.24 9.09 -8.78
N PHE A 284 3.29 9.19 -7.97
CA PHE A 284 3.52 8.40 -6.78
C PHE A 284 3.45 9.30 -5.54
N LEU A 285 2.66 8.92 -4.55
CA LEU A 285 2.61 9.58 -3.25
C LEU A 285 3.34 8.73 -2.20
N LEU A 286 4.45 9.23 -1.67
CA LEU A 286 5.19 8.57 -0.60
C LEU A 286 4.59 8.95 0.76
N ASN A 287 3.50 8.30 1.15
CA ASN A 287 2.90 8.47 2.47
C ASN A 287 2.38 7.12 3.00
N PRO A 288 2.79 6.68 4.21
CA PRO A 288 2.34 5.40 4.79
C PRO A 288 1.13 5.53 5.72
N ALA A 289 0.58 6.74 5.90
CA ALA A 289 -0.64 6.95 6.69
C ALA A 289 -1.84 6.31 6.00
N GLY A 290 -2.88 5.99 6.79
CA GLY A 290 -4.17 5.60 6.22
C GLY A 290 -4.72 6.69 5.31
N ALA A 291 -5.23 6.31 4.16
CA ALA A 291 -5.73 7.26 3.18
C ALA A 291 -6.88 6.71 2.36
N ASP A 292 -7.68 7.62 1.81
CA ASP A 292 -8.63 7.35 0.73
C ASP A 292 -8.21 8.14 -0.50
N ILE A 293 -8.01 7.44 -1.62
CA ILE A 293 -7.79 8.04 -2.93
C ILE A 293 -9.03 7.85 -3.78
N MET A 294 -9.72 8.94 -4.08
CA MET A 294 -11.00 8.93 -4.76
C MET A 294 -10.83 9.30 -6.24
N LEU A 295 -11.35 8.49 -7.15
CA LEU A 295 -11.42 8.77 -8.59
C LEU A 295 -12.88 8.82 -9.01
N LEU A 296 -13.33 9.96 -9.55
CA LEU A 296 -14.71 10.07 -10.00
C LEU A 296 -14.90 11.12 -11.09
N THR A 297 -16.05 11.00 -11.74
CA THR A 297 -16.58 11.96 -12.70
C THR A 297 -17.97 12.33 -12.21
N PRO A 298 -18.15 13.54 -11.64
CA PRO A 298 -19.46 13.96 -11.16
C PRO A 298 -20.50 13.97 -12.28
N PRO A 299 -21.78 13.65 -12.01
CA PRO A 299 -22.83 13.67 -13.02
C PRO A 299 -22.92 15.03 -13.74
N GLY A 300 -22.88 15.00 -15.08
CA GLY A 300 -22.94 16.20 -15.92
C GLY A 300 -21.64 17.02 -15.97
N SER A 301 -20.57 16.59 -15.29
CA SER A 301 -19.25 17.21 -15.38
C SER A 301 -18.53 16.81 -16.67
N ASN A 302 -17.82 17.77 -17.26
CA ASN A 302 -16.88 17.54 -18.37
C ASN A 302 -15.43 17.33 -17.90
N VAL A 303 -15.24 17.18 -16.60
CA VAL A 303 -13.95 17.00 -15.93
C VAL A 303 -14.08 15.86 -14.93
N SER A 304 -13.11 14.95 -14.95
CA SER A 304 -12.93 13.93 -13.92
C SER A 304 -11.96 14.46 -12.85
N LEU A 305 -11.88 13.82 -11.69
CA LEU A 305 -10.95 14.23 -10.65
C LEU A 305 -10.31 13.05 -9.94
N ILE A 306 -9.17 13.31 -9.33
CA ILE A 306 -8.58 12.50 -8.26
C ILE A 306 -8.49 13.34 -6.99
N GLU A 307 -8.89 12.80 -5.85
CA GLU A 307 -8.69 13.43 -4.55
C GLU A 307 -7.99 12.49 -3.59
N TYR A 308 -7.01 13.03 -2.87
CA TYR A 308 -6.27 12.36 -1.82
C TYR A 308 -6.75 12.88 -0.47
N ARG A 309 -7.12 11.97 0.43
CA ARG A 309 -7.47 12.25 1.82
C ARG A 309 -6.64 11.36 2.73
N LEU A 310 -5.79 11.93 3.58
CA LEU A 310 -4.87 11.16 4.41
C LEU A 310 -5.03 11.53 5.88
N ILE A 311 -4.81 10.58 6.79
CA ILE A 311 -4.94 10.81 8.24
C ILE A 311 -3.63 11.27 8.92
N GLY A 312 -2.61 11.65 8.13
CA GLY A 312 -1.35 12.17 8.66
C GLY A 312 -0.20 12.18 7.65
N GLY A 313 0.97 12.63 8.11
CA GLY A 313 2.20 12.65 7.33
C GLY A 313 2.34 13.90 6.47
N THR A 314 2.86 13.74 5.25
CA THR A 314 3.12 14.83 4.30
C THR A 314 2.56 14.51 2.93
N LEU A 315 2.37 15.53 2.08
CA LEU A 315 2.01 15.32 0.68
C LEU A 315 3.30 15.25 -0.14
N ASP A 316 3.92 14.07 -0.15
CA ASP A 316 5.24 13.79 -0.73
C ASP A 316 5.11 13.13 -2.13
N PHE A 317 4.94 13.95 -3.18
CA PHE A 317 4.63 13.50 -4.53
C PHE A 317 5.87 13.42 -5.44
N TYR A 318 5.94 12.33 -6.21
CA TYR A 318 6.85 12.15 -7.34
C TYR A 318 6.06 12.08 -8.65
N PHE A 319 6.40 12.95 -9.59
CA PHE A 319 5.84 13.00 -10.94
C PHE A 319 6.84 12.41 -11.93
N LEU A 320 6.37 11.47 -12.75
CA LEU A 320 7.16 10.68 -13.69
C LEU A 320 6.71 11.02 -15.11
N ALA A 321 7.60 11.58 -15.91
CA ALA A 321 7.26 12.10 -17.23
C ALA A 321 6.85 11.00 -18.23
N GLY A 322 7.32 9.76 -18.10
CA GLY A 322 7.17 8.76 -19.18
C GLY A 322 8.13 9.04 -20.34
N PRO A 323 7.73 8.92 -21.63
CA PRO A 323 6.36 9.07 -22.16
C PRO A 323 5.61 7.76 -22.45
N THR A 324 6.24 6.59 -22.36
CA THR A 324 5.56 5.29 -22.55
C THR A 324 5.21 4.66 -21.21
N PRO A 325 4.23 3.73 -21.14
CA PRO A 325 3.95 3.00 -19.91
C PRO A 325 5.20 2.35 -19.30
N GLN A 326 6.04 1.74 -20.15
CA GLN A 326 7.30 1.13 -19.71
C GLN A 326 8.24 2.16 -19.06
N SER A 327 8.46 3.31 -19.69
CA SER A 327 9.34 4.35 -19.14
C SER A 327 8.85 4.93 -17.82
N VAL A 328 7.53 4.97 -17.59
CA VAL A 328 6.96 5.38 -16.29
C VAL A 328 7.35 4.37 -15.21
N ILE A 329 7.26 3.06 -15.48
CA ILE A 329 7.65 2.01 -14.53
C ILE A 329 9.16 2.00 -14.28
N GLU A 330 9.99 2.25 -15.30
CA GLU A 330 11.44 2.41 -15.15
C GLU A 330 11.77 3.60 -14.23
N GLN A 331 11.11 4.75 -14.44
CA GLN A 331 11.27 5.95 -13.61
C GLN A 331 10.80 5.73 -12.17
N TYR A 332 9.70 4.98 -11.98
CA TYR A 332 9.20 4.59 -10.67
C TYR A 332 10.16 3.65 -9.95
N SER A 333 10.69 2.63 -10.65
CA SER A 333 11.68 1.69 -10.11
C SER A 333 12.99 2.39 -9.72
N ALA A 334 13.35 3.47 -10.40
CA ALA A 334 14.47 4.33 -10.02
C ALA A 334 14.22 5.16 -8.75
N ILE A 335 12.99 5.15 -8.21
CA ILE A 335 12.63 5.71 -6.90
C ILE A 335 12.59 4.61 -5.83
N VAL A 336 11.78 3.57 -6.07
CA VAL A 336 11.46 2.55 -5.06
C VAL A 336 12.40 1.34 -5.05
N GLY A 337 13.32 1.27 -6.01
CA GLY A 337 14.22 0.15 -6.23
C GLY A 337 13.73 -0.79 -7.33
N THR A 338 14.68 -1.44 -8.00
CA THR A 338 14.38 -2.47 -8.99
C THR A 338 13.95 -3.77 -8.32
N PRO A 339 13.07 -4.58 -8.95
CA PRO A 339 12.74 -5.91 -8.44
C PRO A 339 14.00 -6.74 -8.17
N THR A 340 13.98 -7.52 -7.09
CA THR A 340 15.09 -8.44 -6.77
C THR A 340 15.21 -9.53 -7.82
N TRP A 341 16.44 -9.96 -8.10
CA TRP A 341 16.69 -11.06 -9.01
C TRP A 341 16.17 -12.36 -8.40
N GLN A 342 15.34 -13.08 -9.16
CA GLN A 342 14.79 -14.35 -8.69
C GLN A 342 15.80 -15.48 -8.96
N PRO A 343 15.97 -16.43 -8.02
CA PRO A 343 16.76 -17.62 -8.29
C PRO A 343 16.12 -18.44 -9.42
N TYR A 344 16.93 -19.14 -10.22
CA TYR A 344 16.44 -19.82 -11.42
C TYR A 344 15.31 -20.83 -11.13
N TRP A 345 15.41 -21.58 -10.03
CA TRP A 345 14.38 -22.51 -9.57
C TRP A 345 13.05 -21.81 -9.22
N GLY A 346 13.06 -20.51 -8.90
CA GLY A 346 11.84 -19.75 -8.61
C GLY A 346 10.90 -19.57 -9.80
N PHE A 347 11.38 -19.84 -11.03
CA PHE A 347 10.58 -19.84 -12.25
C PHE A 347 9.90 -21.19 -12.54
N GLY A 348 10.22 -22.24 -11.79
CA GLY A 348 9.61 -23.55 -11.97
C GLY A 348 8.22 -23.65 -11.32
N PHE A 349 7.54 -24.77 -11.56
CA PHE A 349 6.22 -25.00 -10.96
C PHE A 349 6.35 -25.27 -9.45
N HIS A 350 5.55 -24.55 -8.65
CA HIS A 350 5.51 -24.67 -7.20
C HIS A 350 4.18 -25.28 -6.75
N LEU A 351 4.20 -26.17 -5.77
CA LEU A 351 3.00 -26.74 -5.18
C LEU A 351 2.94 -26.46 -3.68
N CYS A 352 1.82 -25.91 -3.22
CA CYS A 352 1.56 -25.60 -1.82
C CYS A 352 0.12 -26.01 -1.47
N ARG A 353 -0.13 -26.22 -0.19
CA ARG A 353 -1.47 -26.34 0.38
C ARG A 353 -1.41 -26.10 1.89
N TRP A 354 -2.38 -25.35 2.39
CA TRP A 354 -2.72 -25.38 3.80
C TRP A 354 -3.49 -26.67 4.15
N GLY A 355 -2.98 -27.40 5.14
CA GLY A 355 -3.59 -28.61 5.68
C GLY A 355 -2.93 -29.91 5.21
N TYR A 356 -1.62 -29.92 4.92
CA TYR A 356 -0.91 -31.19 4.78
C TYR A 356 -0.81 -31.86 6.16
N PRO A 357 -1.37 -33.07 6.36
CA PRO A 357 -1.51 -33.63 7.70
C PRO A 357 -0.19 -34.22 8.26
N ASN A 358 0.74 -34.61 7.38
CA ASN A 358 2.03 -35.20 7.72
C ASN A 358 2.97 -35.29 6.51
N LEU A 359 4.24 -35.57 6.78
CA LEU A 359 5.29 -35.74 5.78
C LEU A 359 5.03 -36.90 4.80
N ALA A 360 4.37 -37.97 5.22
CA ALA A 360 4.05 -39.09 4.33
C ALA A 360 3.12 -38.66 3.19
N THR A 361 2.13 -37.81 3.49
CA THR A 361 1.21 -37.24 2.49
C THR A 361 1.96 -36.34 1.50
N VAL A 362 2.92 -35.54 1.99
CA VAL A 362 3.77 -34.70 1.15
C VAL A 362 4.62 -35.54 0.20
N LYS A 363 5.27 -36.60 0.72
CA LYS A 363 6.06 -37.55 -0.08
C LYS A 363 5.21 -38.22 -1.17
N ASP A 364 3.99 -38.63 -0.84
CA ASP A 364 3.05 -39.22 -1.80
C ASP A 364 2.65 -38.24 -2.92
N VAL A 365 2.35 -36.99 -2.59
CA VAL A 365 2.04 -35.96 -3.60
C VAL A 365 3.21 -35.76 -4.57
N VAL A 366 4.44 -35.64 -4.06
CA VAL A 366 5.64 -35.52 -4.91
C VAL A 366 5.85 -36.76 -5.77
N ALA A 367 5.65 -37.96 -5.20
CA ALA A 367 5.74 -39.21 -5.96
C ALA A 367 4.71 -39.29 -7.08
N ARG A 368 3.47 -38.86 -6.83
CA ARG A 368 2.41 -38.81 -7.86
C ARG A 368 2.69 -37.79 -8.95
N MET A 369 3.23 -36.61 -8.63
CA MET A 369 3.66 -35.63 -9.63
C MET A 369 4.73 -36.21 -10.55
N ARG A 370 5.73 -36.90 -9.98
CA ARG A 370 6.78 -37.59 -10.74
C ARG A 370 6.21 -38.72 -11.60
N ALA A 371 5.32 -39.55 -11.05
CA ALA A 371 4.68 -40.64 -11.79
C ALA A 371 3.81 -40.14 -12.94
N ALA A 372 3.23 -38.94 -12.82
CA ALA A 372 2.45 -38.28 -13.85
C ALA A 372 3.30 -37.48 -14.86
N ASP A 373 4.64 -37.49 -14.73
CA ASP A 373 5.57 -36.69 -15.54
C ASP A 373 5.25 -35.18 -15.53
N ILE A 374 4.79 -34.67 -14.38
CA ILE A 374 4.54 -33.24 -14.17
C ILE A 374 5.77 -32.64 -13.47
N PRO A 375 6.48 -31.69 -14.10
CA PRO A 375 7.61 -31.01 -13.47
C PRO A 375 7.18 -30.29 -12.19
N LEU A 376 7.89 -30.56 -11.08
CA LEU A 376 7.70 -29.90 -9.80
C LEU A 376 9.05 -29.42 -9.32
N GLU A 377 9.23 -28.10 -9.30
CA GLU A 377 10.49 -27.48 -8.91
C GLU A 377 10.56 -27.26 -7.40
N THR A 378 9.44 -26.84 -6.79
CA THR A 378 9.37 -26.54 -5.35
C THR A 378 8.13 -27.11 -4.69
N MET A 379 8.33 -27.83 -3.58
CA MET A 379 7.26 -28.23 -2.67
C MET A 379 7.25 -27.30 -1.45
N TRP A 380 6.07 -26.75 -1.13
CA TRP A 380 5.87 -25.92 0.05
C TRP A 380 5.13 -26.68 1.14
N ASN A 381 5.51 -26.43 2.39
CA ASN A 381 4.68 -26.78 3.55
C ASN A 381 4.20 -25.50 4.23
N ASP A 382 2.91 -25.44 4.47
CA ASP A 382 2.28 -24.37 5.24
C ASP A 382 2.53 -24.56 6.75
N ILE A 383 1.87 -23.74 7.57
CA ILE A 383 2.03 -23.69 9.03
C ILE A 383 1.75 -25.02 9.75
N ASP A 384 1.16 -26.02 9.09
CA ASP A 384 0.96 -27.38 9.63
C ASP A 384 2.28 -28.12 9.90
N LEU A 385 3.37 -27.70 9.24
CA LEU A 385 4.72 -28.17 9.52
C LEU A 385 5.12 -27.91 10.98
N TYR A 386 4.61 -26.82 11.57
CA TYR A 386 5.08 -26.29 12.84
C TYR A 386 4.35 -26.88 14.03
N HIS A 387 5.09 -27.17 15.10
CA HIS A 387 4.53 -27.66 16.35
C HIS A 387 3.62 -26.60 16.97
N ALA A 388 2.31 -26.84 16.87
CA ALA A 388 1.25 -25.92 17.27
C ALA A 388 1.40 -24.51 16.64
N PHE A 389 1.75 -24.45 15.36
CA PHE A 389 1.85 -23.22 14.57
C PHE A 389 2.88 -22.21 15.10
N ARG A 390 3.93 -22.69 15.79
CA ARG A 390 5.02 -21.86 16.31
C ARG A 390 6.18 -21.84 15.33
N ASP A 391 6.57 -20.65 14.88
CA ASP A 391 7.70 -20.49 13.97
C ASP A 391 8.97 -21.16 14.51
N PHE A 392 9.80 -21.66 13.58
CA PHE A 392 11.08 -22.32 13.85
C PHE A 392 11.00 -23.60 14.70
N THR A 393 9.83 -24.24 14.72
CA THR A 393 9.63 -25.59 15.25
C THR A 393 9.26 -26.54 14.12
N ALA A 394 9.31 -27.84 14.34
CA ALA A 394 8.65 -28.82 13.47
C ALA A 394 7.78 -29.70 14.35
N ASP A 395 6.60 -30.08 13.88
CA ASP A 395 5.72 -30.96 14.64
C ASP A 395 6.40 -32.32 14.86
N PRO A 396 6.64 -32.74 16.13
CA PRO A 396 7.46 -33.91 16.40
C PRO A 396 6.83 -35.23 15.95
N VAL A 397 5.53 -35.23 15.61
CA VAL A 397 4.78 -36.42 15.21
C VAL A 397 4.51 -36.40 13.71
N SER A 398 3.84 -35.37 13.21
CA SER A 398 3.42 -35.29 11.80
C SER A 398 4.58 -34.92 10.87
N PHE A 399 5.58 -34.20 11.38
CA PHE A 399 6.72 -33.70 10.62
C PHE A 399 8.02 -33.82 11.42
N ALA A 400 8.30 -35.04 11.91
CA ALA A 400 9.43 -35.32 12.78
C ALA A 400 10.74 -34.70 12.22
N PRO A 401 11.51 -33.94 13.04
CA PRO A 401 12.65 -33.16 12.56
C PRO A 401 13.69 -33.95 11.76
N ASP A 402 13.98 -35.18 12.19
CA ASP A 402 14.99 -36.02 11.53
C ASP A 402 14.52 -36.48 10.14
N GLU A 403 13.25 -36.90 10.01
CA GLU A 403 12.67 -37.26 8.71
C GLU A 403 12.55 -36.04 7.79
N MET A 404 12.22 -34.87 8.34
CA MET A 404 12.18 -33.63 7.58
C MET A 404 13.57 -33.25 7.04
N ARG A 405 14.63 -33.38 7.84
CA ARG A 405 16.01 -33.13 7.39
C ARG A 405 16.41 -34.07 6.26
N GLU A 406 16.12 -35.37 6.40
CA GLU A 406 16.37 -36.35 5.35
C GLU A 406 15.60 -36.03 4.08
N TRP A 407 14.32 -35.66 4.21
CA TRP A 407 13.48 -35.30 3.07
C TRP A 407 13.98 -34.05 2.32
N ILE A 408 14.36 -33.00 3.05
CA ILE A 408 14.95 -31.79 2.48
C ILE A 408 16.24 -32.13 1.74
N TRP A 409 17.07 -32.98 2.33
CA TRP A 409 18.33 -33.42 1.72
C TRP A 409 18.13 -34.14 0.38
N ILE A 410 17.15 -35.05 0.32
CA ILE A 410 16.84 -35.84 -0.89
C ILE A 410 16.20 -34.97 -1.98
N THR A 411 15.31 -34.04 -1.59
CA THR A 411 14.53 -33.26 -2.56
C THR A 411 15.22 -32.00 -3.03
N ARG A 412 16.10 -31.40 -2.22
CA ARG A 412 16.76 -30.11 -2.47
C ARG A 412 15.78 -28.95 -2.79
N SER A 413 14.49 -29.13 -2.47
CA SER A 413 13.40 -28.28 -2.95
C SER A 413 12.26 -28.18 -1.93
N LEU A 414 12.56 -27.66 -0.74
CA LEU A 414 11.53 -27.38 0.27
C LEU A 414 11.60 -25.93 0.72
N LEU A 415 10.47 -25.22 0.63
CA LEU A 415 10.26 -23.94 1.28
C LEU A 415 9.14 -24.05 2.33
N ALA A 416 9.24 -23.23 3.38
CA ALA A 416 8.29 -23.19 4.48
C ALA A 416 7.73 -21.77 4.65
N VAL A 417 6.44 -21.67 5.00
CA VAL A 417 5.78 -20.41 5.34
C VAL A 417 6.22 -19.96 6.73
N VAL A 418 6.57 -18.70 6.94
CA VAL A 418 6.90 -18.13 8.27
C VAL A 418 5.92 -17.01 8.58
N ALA A 419 5.32 -17.02 9.77
CA ALA A 419 4.46 -15.93 10.22
C ALA A 419 5.28 -14.81 10.88
N SER A 420 4.88 -13.55 10.71
CA SER A 420 5.49 -12.42 11.44
C SER A 420 5.01 -12.32 12.89
N LEU A 421 3.88 -12.95 13.21
CA LEU A 421 3.34 -13.05 14.56
C LEU A 421 3.99 -14.23 15.28
N ASN A 422 5.07 -13.97 16.02
CA ASN A 422 5.58 -14.89 17.02
C ASN A 422 4.47 -15.12 18.08
N LYS A 423 3.69 -16.19 17.96
CA LYS A 423 2.64 -16.55 18.92
C LYS A 423 3.27 -16.89 20.28
N ILE A 424 3.32 -15.93 21.20
CA ILE A 424 3.59 -16.19 22.63
C ILE A 424 2.36 -16.86 23.24
N LEU A 425 2.25 -18.18 23.09
CA LEU A 425 1.30 -19.00 23.84
C LEU A 425 1.97 -19.43 25.15
N CYS A 426 1.70 -18.69 26.24
CA CYS A 426 2.19 -19.01 27.59
C CYS A 426 1.49 -20.27 28.14
N PHE A 427 2.15 -21.42 28.04
CA PHE A 427 1.81 -22.65 28.77
C PHE A 427 2.96 -23.03 29.72
N PRO A 428 2.73 -23.87 30.76
CA PRO A 428 3.67 -24.01 31.86
C PRO A 428 5.04 -24.52 31.40
N LYS A 429 6.09 -23.84 31.90
CA LYS A 429 7.52 -24.04 31.66
C LYS A 429 7.91 -25.51 31.42
N LYS A 430 8.00 -25.89 30.15
CA LYS A 430 9.06 -26.78 29.66
C LYS A 430 9.26 -26.47 28.17
N GLU A 431 10.49 -26.09 27.86
CA GLU A 431 11.07 -25.96 26.52
C GLU A 431 10.58 -24.82 25.65
N ILE A 432 11.12 -23.61 25.90
CA ILE A 432 11.15 -22.57 24.88
C ILE A 432 12.49 -21.81 24.94
N SER A 433 13.58 -22.42 24.45
CA SER A 433 14.93 -21.80 24.50
C SER A 433 15.12 -20.63 23.52
N LYS A 434 14.37 -20.57 22.41
CA LYS A 434 14.47 -19.47 21.42
C LYS A 434 13.69 -18.21 21.81
N TYR A 435 12.62 -18.32 22.59
CA TYR A 435 11.91 -17.14 23.07
C TYR A 435 12.72 -16.40 24.13
N GLU A 436 13.57 -17.09 24.90
CA GLU A 436 14.49 -16.40 25.83
C GLU A 436 15.52 -15.52 25.10
N GLY A 437 15.91 -15.88 23.87
CA GLY A 437 16.78 -15.04 23.03
C GLY A 437 16.09 -13.82 22.42
N ALA A 438 14.79 -13.92 22.08
CA ALA A 438 13.99 -12.83 21.53
C ALA A 438 13.22 -12.00 22.58
N ALA A 439 13.10 -12.49 23.83
CA ALA A 439 12.51 -11.79 24.97
C ALA A 439 13.37 -10.62 25.49
N SER A 440 14.36 -10.17 24.71
CA SER A 440 14.92 -8.84 24.85
C SER A 440 13.79 -7.80 24.71
N PRO A 441 13.68 -6.83 25.63
CA PRO A 441 12.67 -5.76 25.61
C PRO A 441 12.46 -5.02 24.27
N GLN A 442 13.43 -5.08 23.35
CA GLN A 442 13.55 -4.20 22.19
C GLN A 442 13.01 -4.77 20.85
N SER A 443 12.62 -6.04 20.80
CA SER A 443 12.25 -6.73 19.54
C SER A 443 10.74 -6.78 19.25
N HIS A 444 9.90 -6.30 20.17
CA HIS A 444 8.44 -6.40 20.07
C HIS A 444 7.78 -5.02 20.09
N PRO A 445 6.74 -4.77 19.26
CA PRO A 445 5.89 -3.59 19.40
C PRO A 445 5.26 -3.54 20.79
N ARG A 446 5.23 -2.36 21.40
CA ARG A 446 4.69 -2.14 22.74
C ARG A 446 3.53 -1.16 22.69
N GLN A 447 2.55 -1.34 23.58
CA GLN A 447 1.61 -0.28 23.90
C GLN A 447 2.36 0.89 24.53
N SER A 448 2.03 2.11 24.13
CA SER A 448 2.54 3.33 24.75
C SER A 448 2.10 3.37 26.21
N ARG A 449 3.03 3.22 27.16
CA ARG A 449 2.84 3.63 28.55
C ARG A 449 3.62 4.91 28.77
N SER A 450 3.01 5.91 29.40
CA SER A 450 3.54 7.24 29.69
C SER A 450 4.66 7.27 30.75
N ARG A 451 5.69 6.44 30.60
CA ARG A 451 6.89 6.55 31.42
C ARG A 451 8.08 6.70 30.50
N ASP A 452 8.66 7.89 30.54
CA ASP A 452 10.02 8.28 30.11
C ASP A 452 10.82 7.10 29.55
N ALA A 453 10.55 6.78 28.28
CA ALA A 453 11.28 5.78 27.55
C ALA A 453 11.99 6.53 26.44
N HIS A 454 13.33 6.54 26.53
CA HIS A 454 14.22 6.93 25.45
C HIS A 454 13.74 6.37 24.10
N PRO A 455 13.99 7.08 22.99
CA PRO A 455 13.51 6.67 21.67
C PRO A 455 13.87 5.20 21.41
N PRO A 456 12.94 4.40 20.88
CA PRO A 456 13.24 3.01 20.55
C PRO A 456 14.34 2.99 19.49
N THR A 457 15.56 2.62 19.91
CA THR A 457 16.60 2.17 18.97
C THR A 457 16.13 0.85 18.39
N ILE A 458 15.49 0.90 17.23
CA ILE A 458 15.29 -0.27 16.39
C ILE A 458 16.67 -0.64 15.87
N TYR A 459 17.28 -1.68 16.44
CA TYR A 459 18.37 -2.36 15.77
C TYR A 459 17.77 -3.13 14.59
N LEU A 460 17.70 -2.47 13.43
CA LEU A 460 17.80 -3.21 12.18
C LEU A 460 19.16 -3.90 12.23
N PHE A 461 19.17 -5.22 12.17
CA PHE A 461 20.39 -5.93 11.82
C PHE A 461 20.77 -5.47 10.42
N GLY A 462 21.66 -4.48 10.37
CA GLY A 462 22.25 -3.99 9.15
C GLY A 462 22.94 -5.14 8.45
N ALA A 463 22.71 -5.23 7.14
CA ALA A 463 23.48 -6.07 6.25
C ALA A 463 24.98 -5.81 6.50
N LEU A 464 25.66 -6.81 7.04
CA LEU A 464 27.11 -6.87 6.94
C LEU A 464 27.46 -6.95 5.45
N PRO A 465 28.41 -6.16 4.95
CA PRO A 465 28.76 -6.14 3.55
C PRO A 465 29.65 -7.33 3.25
N GLN A 466 29.10 -8.55 3.27
CA GLN A 466 29.51 -9.72 2.49
C GLN A 466 28.33 -10.70 2.45
N ARG A 467 27.89 -11.01 1.22
CA ARG A 467 27.02 -12.12 0.81
C ARG A 467 26.58 -13.07 1.93
N GLU A 468 25.35 -12.94 2.41
CA GLU A 468 24.54 -14.06 2.89
C GLU A 468 23.10 -13.58 3.08
N TYR A 469 22.22 -14.07 2.21
CA TYR A 469 20.78 -13.90 2.32
C TYR A 469 20.27 -14.95 3.31
N PHE A 470 19.51 -14.56 4.34
CA PHE A 470 18.78 -15.52 5.18
C PHE A 470 17.57 -16.07 4.43
N TYR A 471 17.85 -17.01 3.54
CA TYR A 471 16.95 -18.13 3.30
C TYR A 471 17.27 -19.15 4.41
N LEU A 472 16.26 -19.76 5.03
CA LEU A 472 16.48 -21.00 5.79
C LEU A 472 16.66 -22.17 4.79
N LEU A 473 17.66 -22.00 3.93
CA LEU A 473 18.29 -23.04 3.14
C LEU A 473 19.29 -23.71 4.08
N PHE A 474 19.05 -24.95 4.49
CA PHE A 474 20.14 -25.79 4.98
C PHE A 474 21.06 -26.06 3.79
N THR A 475 22.07 -25.21 3.59
CA THR A 475 23.14 -25.42 2.61
C THR A 475 24.14 -26.43 3.17
N TYR A 476 24.33 -27.54 2.46
CA TYR A 476 25.63 -28.21 2.32
C TYR A 476 25.92 -28.43 0.83
#